data_AF-A0A7X8NB08-F1
#
_entry.id   AF-A0A7X8NB08-F1
#
_cell.length_a   1.000
_cell.length_b   1.000
_cell.length_c   1.000
_cell.angle_alpha   90.00
_cell.angle_beta   90.00
_cell.angle_gamma   90.00
#
_symmetry.space_group_name_H-M   'P 1'
#
loop_
_entity.id
_entity.type
_entity.pdbx_description
1 polymer ?
#
loop_
_entity_poly.entity_id
_entity_poly.type
_entity_poly.pdbx_seq_one_letter_code
_entity_poly.pdbx_strand_id
1 'polypeptide(L)'
;MKSNKKLSSDEKKLELKKYRDLVLATIDYYLDNKLIQLRTADFDSNEHFQGLKTQALEHFDKSRLSRLKQWFRDLTEMQVETRDFKFNQYLKEKTGYDIDLFQSYNLRVDKIIEKGKITTDNQFYDINMMVDQLSQIEPKDSEKIGTLNKLLLDYELRKTKKSRPHNNG
;
A
#
# COMPACT_ATOMS: atom_id res chain seq x y z
N MET A 1 7.62 22.24 -11.57
CA MET A 1 7.13 23.34 -10.71
C MET A 1 6.09 22.76 -9.75
N LYS A 2 6.35 22.67 -8.44
CA LYS A 2 5.33 22.28 -7.47
C LYS A 2 4.58 23.54 -7.05
N SER A 3 3.40 23.76 -7.61
CA SER A 3 2.50 24.83 -7.16
C SER A 3 2.07 24.51 -5.72
N ASN A 4 2.63 25.22 -4.76
CA ASN A 4 2.19 25.20 -3.37
C ASN A 4 0.87 25.99 -3.28
N LYS A 5 -0.21 25.42 -3.82
CA LYS A 5 -1.54 26.05 -3.82
C LYS A 5 -2.04 26.06 -2.38
N LYS A 6 -2.13 27.24 -1.77
CA LYS A 6 -2.69 27.42 -0.43
C LYS A 6 -4.18 27.07 -0.47
N LEU A 7 -4.56 25.99 0.22
CA LEU A 7 -5.95 25.56 0.31
C LEU A 7 -6.85 26.65 0.91
N SER A 8 -8.05 26.78 0.36
CA SER A 8 -9.12 27.61 0.92
C SER A 8 -9.59 27.06 2.28
N SER A 9 -10.37 27.85 3.02
CA SER A 9 -10.92 27.43 4.32
C SER A 9 -11.79 26.18 4.17
N ASP A 10 -12.62 26.12 3.14
CA ASP A 10 -13.53 25.00 2.90
C ASP A 10 -12.81 23.76 2.38
N GLU A 11 -11.80 23.95 1.52
CA GLU A 11 -10.92 22.85 1.08
C GLU A 11 -10.16 22.24 2.27
N LYS A 12 -9.69 23.05 3.23
CA LYS A 12 -9.06 22.55 4.46
C LYS A 12 -10.01 21.76 5.33
N LYS A 13 -11.27 22.18 5.46
CA LYS A 13 -12.28 21.44 6.24
C LYS A 13 -12.60 20.09 5.60
N LEU A 14 -12.73 20.05 4.27
CA LEU A 14 -12.94 18.82 3.52
C LEU A 14 -11.75 17.86 3.66
N GLU A 15 -10.52 18.36 3.52
CA GLU A 15 -9.32 17.55 3.76
C GLU A 15 -9.21 17.08 5.20
N LEU A 16 -9.54 17.93 6.18
CA LEU A 16 -9.51 17.58 7.59
C LEU A 16 -10.48 16.42 7.88
N LYS A 17 -11.70 16.49 7.34
CA LYS A 17 -12.68 15.40 7.45
C LYS A 17 -12.18 14.12 6.77
N LYS A 18 -11.65 14.24 5.54
CA LYS A 18 -11.08 13.11 4.80
C LYS A 18 -10.02 12.38 5.62
N TYR A 19 -9.03 13.10 6.13
CA TYR A 19 -7.93 12.48 6.86
C TYR A 19 -8.34 11.96 8.24
N ARG A 20 -9.35 12.56 8.90
CA ARG A 20 -9.96 11.95 10.08
C ARG A 20 -10.55 10.59 9.73
N ASP A 21 -11.40 10.52 8.71
CA ASP A 21 -12.11 9.30 8.32
C ASP A 21 -11.13 8.20 7.91
N LEU A 22 -10.10 8.55 7.15
CA LEU A 22 -9.02 7.63 6.78
C LEU A 22 -8.24 7.10 7.99
N VAL A 23 -7.84 7.96 8.93
CA VAL A 23 -7.12 7.53 10.15
C VAL A 23 -8.00 6.61 11.00
N LEU A 24 -9.27 6.95 11.20
CA LEU A 24 -10.18 6.12 11.99
C LEU A 24 -10.41 4.76 11.33
N ALA A 25 -10.62 4.72 10.01
CA ALA A 25 -10.76 3.47 9.26
C ALA A 25 -9.48 2.61 9.34
N THR A 26 -8.29 3.21 9.26
CA THR A 26 -7.04 2.46 9.47
C THR A 26 -6.97 1.83 10.86
N ILE A 27 -7.38 2.55 11.90
CA ILE A 27 -7.40 2.01 13.27
C ILE A 27 -8.47 0.93 13.44
N ASP A 28 -9.65 1.10 12.83
CA ASP A 28 -10.69 0.06 12.77
C ASP A 28 -10.16 -1.22 12.15
N TYR A 29 -9.44 -1.11 11.03
CA TYR A 29 -8.83 -2.26 10.36
C TYR A 29 -7.87 -3.03 11.27
N TYR A 30 -7.12 -2.32 12.13
CA TYR A 30 -6.26 -2.95 13.13
C TYR A 30 -7.03 -3.64 14.24
N LEU A 31 -8.08 -3.00 14.75
CA LEU A 31 -8.95 -3.58 15.78
C LEU A 31 -9.68 -4.83 15.28
N ASP A 32 -10.07 -4.86 14.02
CA ASP A 32 -10.75 -6.01 13.40
C ASP A 32 -9.77 -7.18 13.11
N ASN A 33 -8.47 -6.92 13.05
CA ASN A 33 -7.47 -7.93 12.73
C ASN A 33 -6.97 -8.66 13.99
N LYS A 34 -7.53 -9.86 14.22
CA LYS A 34 -7.17 -10.75 15.33
C LYS A 34 -5.69 -11.12 15.41
N LEU A 35 -4.93 -11.06 14.31
CA LEU A 35 -3.50 -11.36 14.31
C LEU A 35 -2.65 -10.25 14.98
N ILE A 36 -3.20 -9.04 15.09
CA ILE A 36 -2.54 -7.87 15.66
C ILE A 36 -2.99 -7.64 17.12
N GLN A 37 -4.01 -8.39 17.57
CA GLN A 37 -4.51 -8.34 18.93
C GLN A 37 -3.54 -9.06 19.88
N LEU A 38 -2.55 -8.31 20.37
CA LEU A 38 -1.63 -8.74 21.42
C LEU A 38 -2.14 -8.25 22.78
N ARG A 39 -2.10 -9.13 23.78
CA ARG A 39 -2.34 -8.79 25.18
C ARG A 39 -1.26 -9.40 26.06
N THR A 40 -0.59 -8.57 26.85
CA THR A 40 0.39 -8.95 27.86
C THR A 40 -0.04 -8.35 29.21
N ALA A 41 0.74 -8.58 30.28
CA ALA A 41 0.43 -8.02 31.60
C ALA A 41 0.41 -6.48 31.60
N ASP A 42 1.26 -5.85 30.78
CA ASP A 42 1.47 -4.39 30.76
C ASP A 42 0.94 -3.71 29.50
N PHE A 43 0.36 -4.46 28.56
CA PHE A 43 -0.09 -3.93 27.28
C PHE A 43 -1.33 -4.64 26.76
N ASP A 44 -2.33 -3.85 26.39
CA ASP A 44 -3.50 -4.30 25.63
C ASP A 44 -3.57 -3.50 24.31
N SER A 45 -3.38 -4.21 23.20
CA SER A 45 -3.45 -3.61 21.86
C SER A 45 -4.81 -2.99 21.56
N ASN A 46 -5.92 -3.57 22.05
CA ASN A 46 -7.24 -3.00 21.83
C ASN A 46 -7.38 -1.67 22.58
N GLU A 47 -6.95 -1.61 23.84
CA GLU A 47 -6.95 -0.35 24.60
C GLU A 47 -6.06 0.70 23.94
N HIS A 48 -4.88 0.28 23.46
CA HIS A 48 -3.97 1.16 22.72
C HIS A 48 -4.62 1.76 21.47
N PHE A 49 -5.21 0.93 20.61
CA PHE A 49 -5.85 1.40 19.37
C PHE A 49 -7.11 2.24 19.65
N GLN A 50 -7.89 1.91 20.68
CA GLN A 50 -9.00 2.77 21.12
C GLN A 50 -8.50 4.13 21.62
N GLY A 51 -7.38 4.17 22.34
CA GLY A 51 -6.70 5.40 22.73
C GLY A 51 -6.28 6.25 21.53
N LEU A 52 -5.74 5.61 20.48
CA LEU A 52 -5.39 6.30 19.22
C LEU A 52 -6.61 6.90 18.53
N LYS A 53 -7.78 6.24 18.53
CA LYS A 53 -9.01 6.84 17.98
C LYS A 53 -9.39 8.12 18.70
N THR A 54 -9.35 8.12 20.03
CA THR A 54 -9.65 9.31 20.83
C THR A 54 -8.71 10.45 20.47
N GLN A 55 -7.40 10.17 20.36
CA GLN A 55 -6.41 11.18 19.96
C GLN A 55 -6.63 11.69 18.52
N ALA A 56 -7.03 10.82 17.59
CA ALA A 56 -7.36 11.22 16.23
C ALA A 56 -8.56 12.19 16.19
N LEU A 57 -9.59 11.93 16.99
CA LEU A 57 -10.74 12.83 17.15
C LEU A 57 -10.32 14.17 17.76
N GLU A 58 -9.46 14.17 18.79
CA GLU A 58 -8.92 15.41 19.33
C GLU A 58 -8.14 16.23 18.30
N HIS A 59 -7.34 15.57 17.44
CA HIS A 59 -6.62 16.25 16.37
C HIS A 59 -7.57 16.85 15.33
N PHE A 60 -8.68 16.16 15.04
CA PHE A 60 -9.75 16.70 14.21
C PHE A 60 -10.40 17.93 14.83
N ASP A 61 -10.82 17.87 16.10
CA ASP A 61 -11.48 18.98 16.79
C ASP A 61 -10.58 20.22 16.88
N LYS A 62 -9.27 19.99 17.08
CA LYS A 62 -8.24 21.05 17.10
C LYS A 62 -7.78 21.49 15.70
N SER A 63 -8.46 21.04 14.63
CA SER A 63 -8.16 21.38 13.22
C SER A 63 -6.71 21.09 12.78
N ARG A 64 -6.10 20.04 13.33
CA ARG A 64 -4.68 19.68 13.11
C ARG A 64 -4.50 18.80 11.87
N LEU A 65 -4.80 19.35 10.69
CA LEU A 65 -4.71 18.63 9.41
C LEU A 65 -3.34 17.97 9.17
N SER A 66 -2.24 18.68 9.40
CA SER A 66 -0.89 18.14 9.19
C SER A 66 -0.60 16.91 10.07
N ARG A 67 -1.15 16.88 11.30
CA ARG A 67 -1.01 15.72 12.20
C ARG A 67 -1.81 14.53 11.71
N LEU A 68 -3.04 14.73 11.24
CA LEU A 68 -3.84 13.64 10.68
C LEU A 68 -3.21 13.06 9.39
N LYS A 69 -2.64 13.91 8.53
CA LYS A 69 -1.88 13.45 7.34
C LYS A 69 -0.66 12.61 7.73
N GLN A 70 0.05 13.06 8.76
CA GLN A 70 1.22 12.37 9.30
C GLN A 70 0.82 11.00 9.86
N TRP A 71 -0.20 10.97 10.72
CA TRP A 71 -0.74 9.73 11.30
C TRP A 71 -1.22 8.75 10.25
N PHE A 72 -1.93 9.22 9.23
CA PHE A 72 -2.35 8.34 8.14
C PHE A 72 -1.15 7.72 7.44
N ARG A 73 -0.10 8.48 7.17
CA ARG A 73 1.12 7.93 6.56
C ARG A 73 1.76 6.86 7.46
N ASP A 74 1.96 7.17 8.73
CA ASP A 74 2.67 6.28 9.66
C ASP A 74 1.85 5.01 9.93
N LEU A 75 0.54 5.15 10.12
CA LEU A 75 -0.36 4.02 10.36
C LEU A 75 -0.58 3.14 9.13
N THR A 76 -0.20 3.58 7.93
CA THR A 76 -0.33 2.77 6.69
C THR A 76 0.99 2.20 6.20
N GLU A 77 2.10 2.52 6.86
CA GLU A 77 3.44 2.10 6.46
C GLU A 77 3.54 0.58 6.34
N MET A 78 3.09 -0.14 7.36
CA MET A 78 3.10 -1.61 7.37
C MET A 78 2.26 -2.20 6.23
N GLN A 79 1.08 -1.66 5.91
CA GLN A 79 0.25 -2.14 4.80
C GLN A 79 0.90 -1.86 3.46
N VAL A 80 1.56 -0.70 3.33
CA VAL A 80 2.32 -0.37 2.13
C VAL A 80 3.49 -1.33 1.96
N GLU A 81 4.25 -1.60 3.02
CA GLU A 81 5.42 -2.48 2.99
C GLU A 81 5.06 -3.95 2.74
N THR A 82 4.08 -4.47 3.48
CA THR A 82 3.57 -5.84 3.34
C THR A 82 2.66 -6.02 2.14
N ARG A 83 2.33 -4.92 1.45
CA ARG A 83 1.56 -4.90 0.20
C ARG A 83 0.18 -5.51 0.40
N ASP A 84 -0.46 -5.08 1.49
CA ASP A 84 -1.80 -5.49 1.88
C ASP A 84 -2.85 -4.82 0.97
N PHE A 85 -2.99 -5.29 -0.28
CA PHE A 85 -3.84 -4.62 -1.27
C PHE A 85 -5.33 -4.56 -0.88
N LYS A 86 -5.82 -5.56 -0.13
CA LYS A 86 -7.19 -5.54 0.42
C LYS A 86 -7.43 -4.36 1.37
N PHE A 87 -6.38 -3.81 1.97
CA PHE A 87 -6.49 -2.63 2.82
C PHE A 87 -6.91 -1.38 2.04
N ASN A 88 -6.41 -1.19 0.81
CA ASN A 88 -6.82 -0.04 0.00
C ASN A 88 -8.30 -0.14 -0.42
N GLN A 89 -8.77 -1.36 -0.71
CA GLN A 89 -10.19 -1.62 -0.96
C GLN A 89 -11.02 -1.35 0.30
N TYR A 90 -10.59 -1.86 1.46
CA TYR A 90 -11.25 -1.60 2.74
C TYR A 90 -11.41 -0.11 3.02
N LEU A 91 -10.35 0.70 2.84
CA LEU A 91 -10.42 2.14 3.07
C LEU A 91 -11.44 2.81 2.13
N LYS A 92 -11.48 2.40 0.86
CA LYS A 92 -12.46 2.92 -0.10
C LYS A 92 -13.89 2.55 0.29
N GLU A 93 -14.15 1.30 0.65
CA GLU A 93 -15.48 0.84 1.07
C GLU A 93 -15.94 1.51 2.37
N LYS A 94 -15.03 1.66 3.34
CA LYS A 94 -15.34 2.22 4.66
C LYS A 94 -15.54 3.73 4.64
N THR A 95 -14.78 4.45 3.80
CA THR A 95 -14.75 5.92 3.82
C THR A 95 -15.33 6.59 2.58
N GLY A 96 -15.49 5.85 1.48
CA GLY A 96 -15.88 6.39 0.17
C GLY A 96 -14.76 7.17 -0.53
N TYR A 97 -13.57 7.29 0.05
CA TYR A 97 -12.47 8.01 -0.58
C TYR A 97 -11.66 7.11 -1.51
N ASP A 98 -11.50 7.56 -2.74
CA ASP A 98 -10.55 6.95 -3.67
C ASP A 98 -9.14 7.44 -3.33
N ILE A 99 -8.35 6.51 -2.81
CA ILE A 99 -6.94 6.70 -2.50
C ILE A 99 -6.14 5.58 -3.15
N ASP A 100 -4.91 5.90 -3.53
CA ASP A 100 -3.99 4.94 -4.07
C ASP A 100 -2.73 4.89 -3.21
N LEU A 101 -2.77 4.09 -2.15
CA LEU A 101 -1.62 3.83 -1.28
C LEU A 101 -0.46 3.16 -2.04
N PHE A 102 -0.76 2.51 -3.15
CA PHE A 102 0.17 1.70 -3.91
C PHE A 102 0.59 2.36 -5.23
N GLN A 103 0.25 3.64 -5.45
CA GLN A 103 0.53 4.36 -6.70
C GLN A 103 2.00 4.28 -7.09
N SER A 104 2.90 4.49 -6.12
CA SER A 104 4.33 4.45 -6.36
C SER A 104 4.81 3.04 -6.73
N TYR A 105 4.15 2.00 -6.24
CA TYR A 105 4.42 0.61 -6.62
C TYR A 105 3.88 0.32 -8.03
N ASN A 106 2.62 0.68 -8.31
CA ASN A 106 2.00 0.52 -9.63
C ASN A 106 2.83 1.20 -10.73
N LEU A 107 3.26 2.45 -10.50
CA LEU A 107 4.14 3.18 -11.42
C LEU A 107 5.51 2.51 -11.65
N ARG A 108 6.04 1.78 -10.67
CA ARG A 108 7.28 1.00 -10.87
C ARG A 108 7.01 -0.22 -11.74
N VAL A 109 5.91 -0.92 -11.50
CA VAL A 109 5.49 -2.07 -12.31
C VAL A 109 5.27 -1.65 -13.76
N ASP A 110 4.53 -0.57 -13.99
CA ASP A 110 4.25 -0.07 -15.35
C ASP A 110 5.54 0.26 -16.10
N LYS A 111 6.50 0.92 -15.43
CA LYS A 111 7.83 1.19 -16.02
C LYS A 111 8.60 -0.08 -16.38
N ILE A 112 8.45 -1.17 -15.63
CA ILE A 112 9.10 -2.45 -15.93
C ILE A 112 8.44 -3.09 -17.17
N ILE A 113 7.10 -3.00 -17.27
CA ILE A 113 6.32 -3.46 -18.42
C ILE A 113 6.72 -2.69 -19.68
N GLU A 114 6.73 -1.36 -19.63
CA GLU A 114 7.14 -0.48 -20.72
C GLU A 114 8.56 -0.80 -21.21
N LYS A 115 9.47 -1.09 -20.28
CA LYS A 115 10.85 -1.48 -20.59
C LYS A 115 10.94 -2.87 -21.22
N GLY A 116 9.91 -3.72 -21.04
CA GLY A 116 9.84 -5.08 -21.56
C GLY A 116 10.88 -6.03 -20.96
N LYS A 117 11.54 -5.67 -19.86
CA LYS A 117 12.56 -6.53 -19.23
C LYS A 117 12.78 -6.26 -17.74
N ILE A 118 12.85 -7.34 -16.98
CA ILE A 118 13.35 -7.37 -15.61
C ILE A 118 14.89 -7.44 -15.64
N THR A 119 15.53 -6.57 -14.85
CA THR A 119 16.98 -6.42 -14.78
C THR A 119 17.57 -6.64 -13.39
N THR A 120 16.75 -6.65 -12.35
CA THR A 120 17.18 -6.86 -10.96
C THR A 120 16.23 -7.80 -10.23
N ASP A 121 16.72 -8.44 -9.15
CA ASP A 121 15.88 -9.29 -8.31
C ASP A 121 14.74 -8.48 -7.65
N ASN A 122 14.96 -7.22 -7.28
CA ASN A 122 13.89 -6.35 -6.77
C ASN A 122 12.76 -6.13 -7.79
N GLN A 123 13.10 -5.98 -9.07
CA GLN A 123 12.08 -5.89 -10.13
C GLN A 123 11.35 -7.22 -10.30
N PHE A 124 12.05 -8.35 -10.15
CA PHE A 124 11.42 -9.67 -10.14
C PHE A 124 10.40 -9.80 -9.01
N TYR A 125 10.76 -9.43 -7.78
CA TYR A 125 9.85 -9.44 -6.64
C TYR A 125 8.64 -8.50 -6.85
N ASP A 126 8.87 -7.26 -7.31
CA ASP A 126 7.80 -6.31 -7.59
C ASP A 126 6.82 -6.88 -8.64
N ILE A 127 7.29 -7.54 -9.70
CA ILE A 127 6.43 -8.15 -10.74
C ILE A 127 5.70 -9.40 -10.22
N ASN A 128 6.39 -10.29 -9.51
CA ASN A 128 5.79 -11.53 -9.00
C ASN A 128 4.59 -11.24 -8.09
N MET A 129 4.74 -10.27 -7.19
CA MET A 129 3.69 -9.84 -6.30
C MET A 129 2.47 -9.21 -7.03
N MET A 130 2.70 -8.52 -8.16
CA MET A 130 1.60 -7.99 -8.98
C MET A 130 0.81 -9.15 -9.62
N VAL A 131 1.49 -10.22 -10.05
CA VAL A 131 0.83 -11.41 -10.57
C VAL A 131 -0.02 -12.07 -9.50
N ASP A 132 0.53 -12.26 -8.29
CA ASP A 132 -0.20 -12.81 -7.15
C ASP A 132 -1.46 -11.99 -6.85
N GLN A 133 -1.33 -10.66 -6.85
CA GLN A 133 -2.44 -9.73 -6.64
C GLN A 133 -3.52 -9.87 -7.73
N LEU A 134 -3.14 -9.74 -9.01
CA LEU A 134 -4.08 -9.81 -10.13
C LEU A 134 -4.78 -11.18 -10.19
N SER A 135 -4.13 -12.23 -9.69
CA SER A 135 -4.70 -13.57 -9.62
C SER A 135 -5.77 -13.74 -8.54
N GLN A 136 -5.83 -12.83 -7.55
CA GLN A 136 -6.81 -12.83 -6.46
C GLN A 136 -8.03 -11.94 -6.74
N ILE A 137 -7.98 -11.09 -7.78
CA ILE A 137 -9.03 -10.12 -8.12
C ILE A 137 -9.89 -10.68 -9.27
N GLU A 138 -11.21 -10.57 -9.13
CA GLU A 138 -12.16 -10.91 -10.18
C GLU A 138 -12.85 -9.64 -10.74
N PRO A 139 -13.01 -9.50 -12.07
CA PRO A 139 -12.54 -10.43 -13.11
C PRO A 139 -11.02 -10.35 -13.30
N LYS A 140 -10.39 -11.50 -13.54
CA LYS A 140 -8.95 -11.58 -13.80
C LYS A 140 -8.52 -10.85 -15.08
N ASP A 141 -7.55 -9.96 -14.96
CA ASP A 141 -6.85 -9.34 -16.08
C ASP A 141 -5.83 -10.33 -16.69
N SER A 142 -6.34 -11.26 -17.49
CA SER A 142 -5.54 -12.36 -18.05
C SER A 142 -4.44 -11.87 -19.01
N GLU A 143 -4.67 -10.74 -19.69
CA GLU A 143 -3.70 -10.15 -20.61
C GLU A 143 -2.50 -9.59 -19.84
N LYS A 144 -2.78 -8.80 -18.79
CA LYS A 144 -1.71 -8.26 -17.94
C LYS A 144 -0.96 -9.36 -17.22
N ILE A 145 -1.67 -10.35 -16.65
CA ILE A 145 -1.05 -11.52 -16.01
C ILE A 145 -0.12 -12.26 -16.99
N GLY A 146 -0.56 -12.51 -18.22
CA GLY A 146 0.26 -13.15 -19.26
C GLY A 146 1.53 -12.36 -19.59
N THR A 147 1.41 -11.04 -19.68
CA THR A 147 2.55 -10.13 -19.92
C THR A 147 3.57 -10.20 -18.80
N LEU A 148 3.11 -10.16 -17.54
CA LEU A 148 3.97 -10.22 -16.37
C LEU A 148 4.68 -11.59 -16.23
N ASN A 149 3.95 -12.69 -16.45
CA ASN A 149 4.53 -14.04 -16.42
C ASN A 149 5.63 -14.22 -17.45
N LYS A 150 5.47 -13.67 -18.66
CA LYS A 150 6.52 -13.69 -19.68
C LYS A 150 7.79 -12.98 -19.20
N LEU A 151 7.66 -11.81 -18.56
CA LEU A 151 8.80 -11.06 -18.03
C LEU A 151 9.56 -11.86 -16.95
N LEU A 152 8.83 -12.55 -16.07
CA LEU A 152 9.40 -13.41 -15.02
C LEU A 152 10.18 -14.58 -15.63
N LEU A 153 9.56 -15.33 -16.54
CA LEU A 153 10.20 -16.46 -17.23
C LEU A 153 11.47 -16.04 -17.98
N ASP A 154 11.38 -14.93 -18.73
CA ASP A 154 12.52 -14.39 -19.46
C ASP A 154 13.69 -14.01 -18.53
N TYR A 155 13.41 -13.53 -17.32
CA TYR A 155 14.43 -13.22 -16.33
C TYR A 155 15.11 -14.48 -15.79
N GLU A 156 14.33 -15.48 -15.39
CA GLU A 156 14.85 -16.76 -14.88
C GLU A 156 15.68 -17.50 -15.92
N LEU A 157 15.24 -17.54 -17.18
CA LEU A 157 15.99 -18.12 -18.28
C LEU A 157 17.34 -17.42 -18.50
N ARG A 158 17.40 -16.10 -18.34
CA ARG A 158 18.68 -15.37 -18.42
C ARG A 158 19.58 -15.67 -17.23
N LYS A 159 19.02 -15.80 -16.02
CA LYS A 159 19.78 -16.08 -14.79
C LYS A 159 20.42 -17.47 -14.84
N THR A 160 19.66 -18.48 -15.30
CA THR A 160 20.15 -19.86 -15.48
C THR A 160 21.18 -20.01 -16.60
N LYS A 161 21.07 -19.24 -17.69
CA LYS A 161 22.11 -19.21 -18.74
C LYS A 161 23.43 -18.61 -18.26
N LYS A 162 23.40 -17.62 -17.36
CA LYS A 162 24.60 -17.00 -16.78
C LYS A 162 25.28 -17.86 -15.71
N SER A 163 24.56 -18.76 -15.06
CA SER A 163 25.09 -19.61 -13.99
C SER A 163 25.69 -20.94 -14.47
N ARG A 164 25.57 -21.29 -15.76
CA ARG A 164 26.29 -22.45 -16.32
C ARG A 164 27.76 -22.07 -16.52
N PRO A 165 28.72 -22.70 -15.82
CA PRO A 165 30.13 -22.49 -16.13
C PRO A 165 30.40 -22.97 -17.56
N HIS A 166 31.17 -22.18 -18.30
CA HIS A 166 31.66 -22.50 -19.63
C HIS A 166 32.63 -23.68 -19.49
N ASN A 167 32.12 -24.91 -19.56
CA ASN A 167 32.96 -26.10 -19.70
C ASN A 167 33.46 -26.11 -21.14
N ASN A 168 34.59 -25.44 -21.38
CA ASN A 168 35.39 -25.67 -22.57
C ASN A 168 36.11 -27.00 -22.38
N GLY A 169 35.55 -28.05 -22.99
CA GLY A 169 36.27 -29.29 -23.31
C GLY A 169 37.11 -29.11 -24.57
#